data_AF-A0A402AE56-F1
#
_entry.id   AF-A0A402AE56-F1
#
_cell.length_a   1.000
_cell.length_b   1.000
_cell.length_c   1.000
_cell.angle_alpha   90.00
_cell.angle_beta   90.00
_cell.angle_gamma   90.00
#
_symmetry.space_group_name_H-M   'P 1'
#
loop_
_entity.id
_entity.type
_entity.pdbx_description
1 polymer ?
#
loop_
_entity_poly.entity_id
_entity_poly.type
_entity_poly.pdbx_seq_one_letter_code
_entity_poly.pdbx_strand_id
1 'polypeptide(L)'
;MTSNVAQLASALHAISVLAIQQSPQELRVAVIGSHTFTPLSLVTSLIAHLPASCVVVANNANKVEQQALADARRYGYNFEEHAPAGEHDGDEATNEKNNALIQTTSVVVAFGDGNSQEISTSISSARKTGIPVFIITPPPARNAPIQNTLF
;
A
#
# COMPACT_ATOMS: atom_id res chain seq x y z
N MET A 1 -19.69 -1.30 -6.65
CA MET A 1 -18.28 -0.98 -6.97
C MET A 1 -17.93 0.32 -6.27
N THR A 2 -17.18 0.28 -5.17
CA THR A 2 -16.65 1.49 -4.54
C THR A 2 -15.58 2.08 -5.46
N SER A 3 -15.68 3.37 -5.76
CA SER A 3 -14.65 4.08 -6.53
C SER A 3 -13.33 4.05 -5.77
N ASN A 4 -12.20 3.89 -6.46
CA ASN A 4 -10.87 3.86 -5.82
C ASN A 4 -10.58 5.14 -5.01
N VAL A 5 -11.20 6.25 -5.41
CA VAL A 5 -11.15 7.52 -4.66
C VAL A 5 -11.78 7.36 -3.28
N ALA A 6 -12.89 6.63 -3.17
CA ALA A 6 -13.53 6.34 -1.89
C ALA A 6 -12.66 5.42 -1.03
N GLN A 7 -12.02 4.41 -1.63
CA GLN A 7 -11.08 3.53 -0.91
C GLN A 7 -9.89 4.33 -0.36
N LEU A 8 -9.31 5.21 -1.17
CA LEU A 8 -8.23 6.11 -0.77
C LEU A 8 -8.68 7.05 0.36
N ALA A 9 -9.84 7.69 0.21
CA ALA A 9 -10.37 8.61 1.22
C ALA A 9 -10.64 7.91 2.56
N SER A 10 -11.21 6.70 2.53
CA SER A 10 -11.43 5.91 3.74
C SER A 10 -10.11 5.53 4.41
N ALA A 11 -9.09 5.14 3.63
CA ALA A 11 -7.76 4.84 4.17
C ALA A 11 -7.15 6.08 4.83
N LEU A 12 -7.12 7.22 4.15
CA LEU A 12 -6.59 8.48 4.68
C LEU A 12 -7.32 8.95 5.94
N HIS A 13 -8.65 8.83 5.96
CA HIS A 13 -9.44 9.20 7.13
C HIS A 13 -9.09 8.32 8.33
N ALA A 14 -9.01 7.00 8.15
CA ALA A 14 -8.64 6.08 9.22
C ALA A 14 -7.22 6.31 9.72
N ILE A 15 -6.25 6.51 8.81
CA ILE A 15 -4.87 6.84 9.16
C ILE A 15 -4.81 8.15 9.96
N SER A 16 -5.57 9.16 9.55
CA SER A 16 -5.64 10.44 10.27
C SER A 16 -6.21 10.27 11.68
N VAL A 17 -7.28 9.48 11.84
CA VAL A 17 -7.86 9.17 13.16
C VAL A 17 -6.86 8.43 14.04
N LEU A 18 -6.15 7.44 13.49
CA LEU A 18 -5.10 6.71 14.21
C LEU A 18 -3.95 7.63 14.62
N ALA A 19 -3.50 8.52 13.72
CA ALA A 19 -2.44 9.48 14.00
C ALA A 19 -2.81 10.46 15.13
N ILE A 20 -4.09 10.83 15.24
CA ILE A 20 -4.59 11.71 16.32
C ILE A 20 -4.65 10.97 17.67
N GLN A 21 -4.95 9.66 17.65
CA GLN A 21 -5.07 8.86 18.89
C GLN A 21 -3.74 8.29 19.39
N GLN A 22 -2.68 8.28 18.57
CA GLN A 22 -1.36 7.82 18.97
C GLN A 22 -0.47 8.99 19.44
N SER A 23 -0.03 8.93 20.69
CA SER A 23 1.02 9.76 21.30
C SER A 23 2.25 8.88 21.63
N PRO A 24 3.47 9.41 21.78
CA PRO A 24 4.32 10.08 20.78
C PRO A 24 4.96 9.10 19.78
N GLN A 25 4.46 7.87 19.65
CA GLN A 25 4.99 6.90 18.70
C GLN A 25 4.58 7.27 17.27
N GLU A 26 5.55 7.32 16.35
CA GLU A 26 5.29 7.62 14.94
C GLU A 26 4.38 6.55 14.32
N LEU A 27 3.32 6.97 13.63
CA LEU A 27 2.37 6.04 13.01
C LEU A 27 3.05 5.39 11.80
N ARG A 28 3.30 4.08 11.87
CA ARG A 28 4.02 3.36 10.81
C ARG A 28 3.03 2.81 9.77
N VAL A 29 3.08 3.36 8.57
CA VAL A 29 2.21 3.02 7.44
C VAL A 29 2.97 2.10 6.49
N ALA A 30 2.62 0.83 6.48
CA ALA A 30 3.10 -0.14 5.52
C ALA A 30 2.46 0.10 4.16
N VAL A 31 3.27 0.24 3.11
CA VAL A 31 2.80 0.26 1.72
C VAL A 31 3.27 -1.01 1.03
N ILE A 32 2.31 -1.81 0.56
CA ILE A 32 2.57 -3.01 -0.23
C ILE A 32 1.81 -2.94 -1.54
N GLY A 33 2.32 -3.56 -2.60
CA GLY A 33 1.65 -3.55 -3.90
C GLY A 33 1.90 -4.79 -4.73
N SER A 34 1.03 -5.02 -5.71
CA SER A 34 1.30 -6.00 -6.78
C SER A 34 2.18 -5.39 -7.87
N HIS A 35 3.02 -6.22 -8.50
CA HIS A 35 3.85 -5.82 -9.64
C HIS A 35 3.04 -5.31 -10.84
N THR A 36 1.77 -5.70 -10.95
CA THR A 36 0.88 -5.34 -12.07
C THR A 36 0.10 -4.04 -11.84
N PHE A 37 0.18 -3.44 -10.66
CA PHE A 37 -0.57 -2.23 -10.32
C PHE A 37 -0.08 -1.03 -11.13
N THR A 38 -0.97 -0.50 -11.98
CA THR A 38 -0.61 0.47 -13.03
C THR A 38 -0.95 1.95 -12.74
N PRO A 39 -1.85 2.33 -11.80
CA PRO A 39 -2.07 3.74 -11.47
C PRO A 39 -1.19 4.20 -10.29
N LEU A 40 0.12 4.35 -10.52
CA LEU A 40 1.08 4.81 -9.50
C LEU A 40 0.72 6.18 -8.90
N SER A 41 -0.04 7.01 -9.62
CA SER A 41 -0.58 8.28 -9.11
C SER A 41 -1.45 8.13 -7.86
N LEU A 42 -2.08 6.96 -7.65
CA LEU A 42 -2.82 6.67 -6.42
C LEU A 42 -1.88 6.50 -5.22
N VAL A 43 -0.68 5.94 -5.46
CA VAL A 43 0.37 5.84 -4.44
C VAL A 43 0.85 7.23 -4.06
N THR A 44 1.17 8.06 -5.06
CA THR A 44 1.55 9.46 -4.83
C THR A 44 0.47 10.24 -4.07
N SER A 45 -0.79 10.03 -4.44
CA SER A 45 -1.92 10.69 -3.77
C SER A 45 -2.07 10.26 -2.32
N LEU A 46 -1.84 8.97 -2.00
CA LEU A 46 -1.81 8.50 -0.63
C LEU A 46 -0.71 9.23 0.15
N ILE A 47 0.54 9.14 -0.31
CA ILE A 47 1.70 9.70 0.42
C ILE A 47 1.58 11.21 0.59
N ALA A 48 1.13 11.94 -0.45
CA ALA A 48 0.97 13.39 -0.40
C ALA A 48 -0.01 13.87 0.69
N HIS A 49 -0.97 13.03 1.09
CA HIS A 49 -2.02 13.37 2.06
C HIS A 49 -1.86 12.63 3.40
N LEU A 50 -0.76 11.91 3.62
CA LEU A 50 -0.49 11.32 4.91
C LEU A 50 -0.27 12.40 5.99
N PRO A 51 -0.65 12.14 7.25
CA PRO A 51 -0.23 13.00 8.35
C PRO A 51 1.29 13.07 8.47
N ALA A 52 1.84 14.25 8.75
CA ALA A 52 3.30 14.48 8.86
C ALA A 52 3.99 13.64 9.96
N SER A 53 3.24 13.11 10.93
CA SER A 53 3.72 12.23 12.00
C SER A 53 3.84 10.76 11.58
N CYS A 54 3.56 10.44 10.32
CA CYS A 54 3.64 9.06 9.81
C CYS A 54 5.04 8.72 9.30
N VAL A 55 5.41 7.46 9.47
CA VAL A 55 6.58 6.84 8.84
C VAL A 55 6.11 5.90 7.75
N VAL A 56 6.60 6.08 6.54
CA VAL A 56 6.28 5.21 5.39
C VAL A 56 7.23 4.02 5.39
N VAL A 57 6.70 2.79 5.45
CA VAL A 57 7.49 1.56 5.48
C VAL A 57 7.21 0.74 4.22
N ALA A 58 8.24 0.34 3.48
CA ALA A 58 8.10 -0.47 2.26
C ALA A 58 9.35 -1.34 1.99
N ASN A 59 9.17 -2.43 1.24
CA ASN A 59 10.23 -3.40 0.94
C ASN A 59 11.03 -3.10 -0.35
N ASN A 60 10.72 -2.00 -1.04
CA ASN A 60 11.34 -1.62 -2.31
C ASN A 60 11.32 -2.75 -3.39
N ALA A 61 10.40 -3.70 -3.30
CA ALA A 61 10.41 -4.92 -4.11
C ALA A 61 9.73 -4.75 -5.49
N ASN A 62 8.86 -3.75 -5.62
CA ASN A 62 8.09 -3.50 -6.83
C ASN A 62 7.89 -1.99 -7.06
N LYS A 63 7.29 -1.64 -8.21
CA LYS A 63 7.07 -0.24 -8.63
C LYS A 63 6.18 0.55 -7.66
N VAL A 64 5.22 -0.08 -6.98
CA VAL A 64 4.36 0.59 -5.99
C VAL A 64 5.20 1.01 -4.79
N GLU A 65 5.99 0.09 -4.25
CA GLU A 65 6.84 0.32 -3.08
C GLU A 65 7.95 1.32 -3.40
N GLN A 66 8.59 1.18 -4.56
CA GLN A 66 9.55 2.16 -5.09
C GLN A 66 8.95 3.56 -5.18
N GLN A 67 7.73 3.67 -5.72
CA GLN A 67 7.02 4.94 -5.82
C GLN A 67 6.70 5.52 -4.44
N ALA A 68 6.25 4.69 -3.49
CA ALA A 68 5.93 5.12 -2.14
C ALA A 68 7.16 5.71 -1.43
N LEU A 69 8.32 5.04 -1.53
CA LEU A 69 9.59 5.53 -0.97
C LEU A 69 10.07 6.81 -1.66
N ALA A 70 9.98 6.86 -2.99
CA ALA A 70 10.34 8.06 -3.75
C ALA A 70 9.48 9.27 -3.37
N ASP A 71 8.17 9.07 -3.23
CA ASP A 71 7.24 10.12 -2.83
C ASP A 71 7.43 10.50 -1.36
N ALA A 72 7.67 9.55 -0.46
CA ALA A 72 7.96 9.84 0.95
C ALA A 72 9.19 10.76 1.06
N ARG A 73 10.26 10.44 0.33
CA ARG A 73 11.47 11.26 0.24
C ARG A 73 11.19 12.64 -0.38
N ARG A 74 10.36 12.70 -1.42
CA ARG A 74 10.00 13.94 -2.12
C ARG A 74 9.21 14.90 -1.22
N TYR A 75 8.28 14.37 -0.42
CA TYR A 75 7.43 15.15 0.47
C TYR A 75 8.04 15.39 1.86
N GLY A 76 9.19 14.77 2.15
CA GLY A 76 9.93 14.97 3.41
C GLY A 76 9.40 14.15 4.59
N TYR A 77 8.71 13.04 4.32
CA TYR A 77 8.30 12.09 5.37
C TYR A 77 9.49 11.26 5.84
N ASN A 78 9.43 10.82 7.10
CA ASN A 78 10.28 9.74 7.56
C ASN A 78 9.88 8.45 6.82
N PHE A 79 10.86 7.68 6.37
CA PHE A 79 10.62 6.41 5.70
C PHE A 79 11.62 5.36 6.12
N GLU A 80 11.17 4.10 6.10
CA GLU A 80 11.97 2.93 6.38
C GLU A 80 11.91 2.00 5.19
N GLU A 81 13.08 1.76 4.59
CA GLU A 81 13.24 0.84 3.49
C GLU A 81 13.78 -0.48 4.02
N HIS A 82 13.02 -1.55 3.83
CA HIS A 82 13.49 -2.91 4.10
C HIS A 82 14.02 -3.46 2.79
N ALA A 83 15.35 -3.46 2.62
CA ALA A 83 15.95 -3.95 1.39
C ALA A 83 15.57 -5.43 1.14
N PRO A 84 15.24 -5.81 -0.11
CA PRO A 84 15.10 -7.22 -0.43
C PRO A 84 16.48 -7.88 -0.25
N ALA A 85 16.60 -8.85 0.66
CA ALA A 85 17.76 -9.74 0.61
C ALA A 85 17.78 -10.38 -0.79
N GLY A 86 18.98 -10.45 -1.39
CA GLY A 86 19.20 -10.52 -2.83
C GLY A 86 18.45 -11.61 -3.60
N GLU A 87 18.64 -11.60 -4.93
CA GLU A 87 17.91 -12.32 -5.99
C GLU A 87 17.77 -13.86 -5.86
N HIS A 88 18.15 -14.46 -4.74
CA HIS A 88 18.09 -15.90 -4.43
C HIS A 88 17.08 -16.30 -3.35
N ASP A 89 16.34 -15.36 -2.76
CA ASP A 89 15.35 -15.69 -1.73
C ASP A 89 14.02 -16.13 -2.37
N GLY A 90 13.63 -17.39 -2.14
CA GLY A 90 12.35 -17.93 -2.61
C GLY A 90 11.12 -17.34 -1.90
N ASP A 91 9.91 -17.75 -2.30
CA ASP A 91 8.62 -17.25 -1.79
C ASP A 91 8.50 -17.23 -0.25
N GLU A 92 9.16 -18.15 0.45
CA GLU A 92 9.15 -18.22 1.92
C GLU A 92 9.86 -17.04 2.58
N ALA A 93 11.02 -16.63 2.05
CA ALA A 93 11.77 -15.49 2.59
C ALA A 93 11.09 -14.15 2.31
N THR A 94 10.34 -14.04 1.21
CA THR A 94 9.46 -12.89 0.93
C THR A 94 8.29 -12.81 1.93
N ASN A 95 7.72 -13.95 2.32
CA ASN A 95 6.65 -14.01 3.32
C ASN A 95 7.13 -13.67 4.74
N GLU A 96 8.32 -14.13 5.14
CA GLU A 96 8.90 -13.78 6.44
C GLU A 96 9.23 -12.28 6.55
N LYS A 97 9.74 -11.66 5.48
CA LYS A 97 9.99 -10.21 5.43
C LYS A 97 8.70 -9.40 5.49
N ASN A 98 7.67 -9.80 4.74
CA ASN A 98 6.37 -9.15 4.81
C ASN A 98 5.76 -9.26 6.23
N ASN A 99 5.93 -10.40 6.91
CA ASN A 99 5.52 -10.56 8.31
C ASN A 99 6.31 -9.66 9.26
N ALA A 100 7.63 -9.54 9.10
CA ALA A 100 8.46 -8.66 9.90
C ALA A 100 8.06 -7.18 9.73
N LEU A 101 7.77 -6.77 8.49
CA LEU A 101 7.25 -5.43 8.19
C LEU A 101 5.91 -5.21 8.90
N ILE A 102 4.97 -6.15 8.76
CA ILE A 102 3.63 -6.08 9.38
C ILE A 102 3.73 -5.91 10.90
N GLN A 103 4.61 -6.66 11.58
CA GLN A 103 4.76 -6.59 13.03
C GLN A 103 5.21 -5.22 13.55
N THR A 104 5.91 -4.42 12.73
CA THR A 104 6.36 -3.09 13.12
C THR A 104 5.41 -1.98 12.66
N THR A 105 4.29 -2.32 12.02
CA THR A 105 3.41 -1.32 11.40
C THR A 105 2.08 -1.18 12.13
N SER A 106 1.56 0.04 12.13
CA SER A 106 0.28 0.37 12.75
C SER A 106 -0.89 0.20 11.76
N VAL A 107 -0.61 0.27 10.46
CA VAL A 107 -1.61 0.18 9.39
C VAL A 107 -0.96 -0.31 8.09
N VAL A 108 -1.71 -1.10 7.32
CA VAL A 108 -1.28 -1.60 6.00
C VAL A 108 -2.16 -1.01 4.91
N VAL A 109 -1.52 -0.44 3.89
CA VAL A 109 -2.18 -0.02 2.65
C VAL A 109 -1.66 -0.87 1.50
N ALA A 110 -2.56 -1.67 0.93
CA ALA A 110 -2.27 -2.60 -0.14
C ALA A 110 -2.82 -2.09 -1.47
N PHE A 111 -1.94 -1.93 -2.46
CA PHE A 111 -2.29 -1.53 -3.83
C PHE A 111 -2.36 -2.76 -4.75
N GLY A 112 -3.56 -3.17 -5.11
CA GLY A 112 -3.77 -4.36 -5.92
C GLY A 112 -5.23 -4.71 -6.06
N ASP A 113 -5.52 -5.75 -6.83
CA ASP A 113 -6.87 -6.28 -7.04
C ASP A 113 -7.45 -6.97 -5.79
N GLY A 114 -6.66 -7.11 -4.72
CA GLY A 114 -7.06 -7.76 -3.47
C GLY A 114 -7.16 -9.29 -3.56
N ASN A 115 -6.88 -9.85 -4.74
CA ASN A 115 -6.95 -11.28 -5.04
C ASN A 115 -5.62 -11.84 -5.57
N SER A 116 -4.65 -10.98 -5.89
CA SER A 116 -3.29 -11.40 -6.26
C SER A 116 -2.61 -12.18 -5.13
N GLN A 117 -2.09 -13.35 -5.48
CA GLN A 117 -1.40 -14.25 -4.57
C GLN A 117 -0.21 -13.56 -3.87
N GLU A 118 0.45 -12.64 -4.58
CA GLU A 118 1.61 -11.84 -4.14
C GLU A 118 1.39 -11.07 -2.82
N ILE A 119 0.20 -10.49 -2.62
CA ILE A 119 -0.10 -9.66 -1.44
C ILE A 119 -1.08 -10.33 -0.47
N SER A 120 -1.65 -11.48 -0.85
CA SER A 120 -2.69 -12.17 -0.09
C SER A 120 -2.20 -12.69 1.27
N THR A 121 -0.96 -13.19 1.34
CA THR A 121 -0.33 -13.64 2.58
C THR A 121 -0.13 -12.47 3.53
N SER A 122 0.41 -11.35 3.06
CA SER A 122 0.64 -10.14 3.84
C SER A 122 -0.67 -9.54 4.38
N ILE A 123 -1.71 -9.46 3.55
CA ILE A 123 -3.04 -9.01 3.97
C ILE A 123 -3.62 -9.96 5.04
N SER A 124 -3.47 -11.26 4.85
CA SER A 124 -3.98 -12.27 5.78
C SER A 124 -3.26 -12.21 7.13
N SER A 125 -1.93 -12.06 7.12
CA SER A 125 -1.13 -11.90 8.33
C SER A 125 -1.50 -10.64 9.11
N ALA A 126 -1.58 -9.48 8.43
CA ALA A 126 -1.96 -8.22 9.08
C ALA A 126 -3.37 -8.28 9.71
N ARG A 127 -4.33 -8.92 9.01
CA ARG A 127 -5.67 -9.13 9.57
C ARG A 127 -5.66 -10.05 10.79
N LYS A 128 -4.86 -11.12 10.78
CA LYS A 128 -4.72 -12.04 11.91
C LYS A 128 -4.12 -11.37 13.14
N THR A 129 -3.23 -10.40 12.96
CA THR A 129 -2.61 -9.63 14.05
C THR A 129 -3.45 -8.43 14.51
N GLY A 130 -4.65 -8.23 13.94
CA GLY A 130 -5.53 -7.12 14.28
C GLY A 130 -5.11 -5.77 13.70
N ILE A 131 -4.16 -5.76 12.76
CA ILE A 131 -3.71 -4.53 12.11
C ILE A 131 -4.72 -4.16 11.01
N PRO A 132 -5.19 -2.90 10.95
CA PRO A 132 -6.10 -2.45 9.92
C PRO A 132 -5.45 -2.53 8.54
N VAL A 133 -6.16 -3.12 7.58
CA VAL A 133 -5.71 -3.26 6.18
C VAL A 133 -6.67 -2.54 5.24
N PHE A 134 -6.13 -1.63 4.43
CA PHE A 134 -6.85 -0.92 3.38
C PHE A 134 -6.39 -1.41 2.01
N ILE A 135 -7.34 -1.84 1.17
CA ILE A 135 -7.05 -2.32 -0.18
C ILE A 135 -7.52 -1.26 -1.18
N ILE A 136 -6.59 -0.79 -2.02
CA ILE A 136 -6.84 0.16 -3.09
C ILE A 136 -6.73 -0.58 -4.41
N THR A 137 -7.87 -0.78 -5.06
CA THR A 137 -7.93 -1.48 -6.35
C THR A 137 -7.61 -0.52 -7.50
N PRO A 138 -7.00 -0.98 -8.61
CA PRO A 138 -6.85 -0.16 -9.80
C PRO A 138 -8.22 0.12 -10.43
N PRO A 139 -8.38 1.23 -11.19
CA PRO A 139 -9.66 1.54 -11.82
C PRO A 139 -9.95 0.47 -12.86
N PRO A 140 -11.23 0.14 -13.11
CA PRO A 140 -11.58 -0.82 -14.15
C PRO A 140 -10.92 -0.39 -15.46
N ALA A 141 -10.25 -1.32 -16.14
CA ALA A 141 -9.61 -1.06 -17.42
C ALA A 141 -10.67 -0.47 -18.38
N ARG A 142 -10.40 0.71 -18.95
CA ARG A 142 -11.26 1.32 -19.97
C ARG A 142 -11.14 0.55 -21.29
N ASN A 143 -11.65 -0.69 -21.33
CA ASN A 143 -11.73 -1.50 -22.54
C ASN A 143 -13.17 -1.94 -22.80
N ALA A 144 -13.93 -1.08 -23.49
CA ALA A 144 -14.80 -1.53 -24.57
C ALA A 144 -14.89 -0.38 -25.59
N PRO A 145 -14.58 -0.61 -26.88
CA PRO A 145 -15.03 0.32 -27.92
C PRO A 145 -16.55 0.38 -27.85
N ILE A 146 -17.11 1.58 -27.78
CA ILE A 146 -18.53 1.79 -28.05
C ILE A 146 -18.70 1.43 -29.53
N GLN A 147 -19.08 0.18 -29.82
CA GLN A 147 -19.62 -0.15 -31.14
C GLN A 147 -20.98 0.53 -31.21
N ASN A 148 -20.99 1.81 -31.62
CA ASN A 148 -22.16 2.45 -32.18
C ASN A 148 -22.47 1.72 -33.48
N THR A 149 -23.25 0.64 -33.40
CA THR A 149 -23.88 0.06 -34.57
C THR A 149 -25.01 0.99 -34.98
N LEU A 150 -24.70 1.94 -35.87
CA LEU A 150 -25.72 2.66 -36.64
C LEU A 150 -26.24 1.68 -37.71
N PHE A 151 -27.40 1.09 -37.47
CA PHE A 151 -28.30 0.58 -38.51
C PHE A 151 -29.70 1.12 -38.24
#